data_AF-A0A813EEQ6-F1
#
_entry.id   AF-A0A813EEQ6-F1
#
_cell.length_a   1.000
_cell.length_b   1.000
_cell.length_c   1.000
_cell.angle_alpha   90.00
_cell.angle_beta   90.00
_cell.angle_gamma   90.00
#
_symmetry.space_group_name_H-M   'P 1'
#
loop_
_entity.id
_entity.type
_entity.pdbx_description
1 polymer ?
#
loop_
_entity_poly.entity_id
_entity_poly.type
_entity_poly.pdbx_seq_one_letter_code
_entity_poly.pdbx_strand_id
1 'polypeptide(L)'
;MMAVGVGSRLGVPEPLDDLAVEEACPFGRQISPNCQLVNCSIPSPTCADVPEETMFEFGEFRRRAAQLADEFLCARDVPGMVASVSALRCSAFHDELVSILLRASLDRKESERQAVVSLLVTLGDAGLLSASQISRGFEKLVLNWSDLQLDVPAAPGLLVALLSSQVGLLDKSLFARLPEGLLSSLCDHMLPGRARETVQAHLEDLVAFKSDLSTWVESVFGERSGDAFAAWLRAKNKPAFHHEVVLSACLGSFGELPSADAYWTSCFDAAGLRNEKCRLALAMLARLHGSAEGWLLSDADLQLGFSRLLGAVSNQGSMTQEVLEQLVALLRGAVEHELLPAQFLKIARRLRFGGPRAVDALRRAQRETPLHSRRVWGSGDARQFQQEIRDTISEYFDSKSTEELAQVIEELHLSGKEQATFLRKLLVAGMELGQREAALDVIQELLGYCWSEVEVRDAFDQLRDVAGDLVLDLPYIREWTTQLVAAAERRGLVDKAYLVHDNSTMV
;
A
#
# COMPACT_ATOMS: atom_id res chain seq x y z
N MET A 1 22.95 -29.77 -46.52
CA MET A 1 23.26 -29.30 -45.14
C MET A 1 23.01 -27.80 -45.12
N MET A 2 21.75 -27.39 -44.93
CA MET A 2 21.37 -25.98 -44.79
C MET A 2 20.98 -25.78 -43.32
N ALA A 3 21.80 -25.02 -42.59
CA ALA A 3 21.48 -24.60 -41.23
C ALA A 3 20.83 -23.22 -41.30
N VAL A 4 19.53 -23.20 -41.01
CA VAL A 4 18.75 -21.98 -40.77
C VAL A 4 19.01 -21.57 -39.32
N GLY A 5 19.81 -20.52 -39.12
CA GLY A 5 19.98 -19.87 -37.81
C GLY A 5 19.02 -18.70 -37.69
N VAL A 6 17.87 -18.93 -37.05
CA VAL A 6 16.92 -17.87 -36.70
C VAL A 6 17.45 -17.17 -35.45
N GLY A 7 18.08 -16.01 -35.64
CA GLY A 7 18.38 -15.08 -34.56
C GLY A 7 17.12 -14.27 -34.23
N SER A 8 16.40 -14.66 -33.18
CA SER A 8 15.32 -13.86 -32.61
C SER A 8 15.92 -12.66 -31.85
N ARG A 9 16.12 -11.55 -32.57
CA ARG A 9 16.36 -10.24 -31.94
C ARG A 9 15.06 -9.83 -31.25
N LEU A 10 15.02 -9.93 -29.92
CA LEU A 10 14.07 -9.21 -29.09
C LEU A 10 14.18 -7.73 -29.48
N GLY A 11 13.08 -7.17 -30.00
CA GLY A 11 13.01 -5.77 -30.39
C GLY A 11 13.33 -4.90 -29.19
N VAL A 12 14.45 -4.18 -29.28
CA VAL A 12 14.75 -3.04 -28.41
C VAL A 12 13.57 -2.06 -28.56
N PRO A 13 13.02 -1.52 -27.45
CA PRO A 13 12.03 -0.44 -27.54
C PRO A 13 12.59 0.68 -28.42
N GLU A 14 11.73 1.33 -29.21
CA GLU A 14 12.12 2.55 -29.95
C GLU A 14 12.86 3.53 -29.02
N PRO A 15 13.86 4.26 -29.54
CA PRO A 15 14.79 4.99 -28.71
C PRO A 15 14.05 6.04 -27.87
N LEU A 16 14.49 6.18 -26.62
CA LEU A 16 14.18 7.26 -25.68
C LEU A 16 14.56 8.67 -26.20
N ASP A 17 14.67 8.86 -27.52
CA ASP A 17 15.07 10.09 -28.20
C ASP A 17 14.04 11.23 -28.02
N ASP A 18 12.81 10.90 -27.64
CA ASP A 18 11.73 11.86 -27.33
C ASP A 18 11.82 12.46 -25.90
N LEU A 19 12.96 12.35 -25.21
CA LEU A 19 13.35 13.31 -24.17
C LEU A 19 13.71 14.69 -24.79
N ALA A 20 13.00 15.10 -25.84
CA ALA A 20 13.22 16.31 -26.61
C ALA A 20 13.14 17.55 -25.71
N VAL A 21 14.32 17.93 -25.24
CA VAL A 21 14.89 19.27 -25.09
C VAL A 21 13.91 20.42 -25.37
N GLU A 22 13.25 20.91 -24.34
CA GLU A 22 13.09 22.36 -24.20
C GLU A 22 14.35 22.90 -23.52
N GLU A 23 14.97 23.92 -24.11
CA GLU A 23 16.19 24.58 -23.66
C GLU A 23 16.02 25.26 -22.29
N ALA A 24 16.17 24.48 -21.24
CA ALA A 24 16.56 24.83 -19.87
C ALA A 24 16.55 23.49 -19.11
N CYS A 25 17.46 23.27 -18.16
CA CYS A 25 17.36 22.10 -17.27
C CYS A 25 15.91 22.03 -16.70
N PRO A 26 15.07 21.04 -17.07
CA PRO A 26 13.63 21.10 -16.79
C PRO A 26 13.33 20.89 -15.31
N PHE A 27 14.33 20.47 -14.54
CA PHE A 27 14.25 20.04 -13.15
C PHE A 27 14.31 21.17 -12.12
N GLY A 28 14.34 22.43 -12.57
CA GLY A 28 14.25 23.63 -11.72
C GLY A 28 12.81 24.06 -11.38
N ARG A 29 11.79 23.31 -11.78
CA ARG A 29 10.38 23.62 -11.49
C ARG A 29 9.97 23.09 -10.11
N GLN A 30 9.09 23.83 -9.43
CA GLN A 30 8.33 23.31 -8.28
C GLN A 30 7.73 21.94 -8.64
N ILE A 31 7.87 20.98 -7.74
CA ILE A 31 7.25 19.66 -7.87
C ILE A 31 5.76 19.85 -8.09
N SER A 32 5.27 19.24 -9.17
CA SER A 32 3.86 19.28 -9.52
C SER A 32 3.00 18.63 -8.42
N PRO A 33 1.86 19.24 -8.03
CA PRO A 33 0.94 18.63 -7.10
C PRO A 33 0.36 17.31 -7.63
N ASN A 34 0.45 17.04 -8.92
CA ASN A 34 0.01 15.77 -9.53
C ASN A 34 0.86 14.56 -9.11
N CYS A 35 2.04 14.79 -8.53
CA CYS A 35 2.89 13.75 -7.97
C CYS A 35 2.47 13.29 -6.56
N GLN A 36 1.42 13.88 -5.99
CA GLN A 36 0.90 13.48 -4.68
C GLN A 36 0.23 12.10 -4.76
N LEU A 37 0.59 11.21 -3.84
CA LEU A 37 -0.06 9.91 -3.67
C LEU A 37 -1.45 10.07 -3.04
N VAL A 38 -1.62 11.07 -2.16
CA VAL A 38 -2.86 11.44 -1.49
C VAL A 38 -3.06 12.94 -1.59
N ASN A 39 -4.28 13.38 -1.93
CA ASN A 39 -4.60 14.79 -1.93
C ASN A 39 -4.81 15.28 -0.49
N CYS A 40 -3.80 15.93 0.08
CA CYS A 40 -3.86 16.50 1.44
C CYS A 40 -4.83 17.69 1.57
N SER A 41 -5.29 18.25 0.46
CA SER A 41 -6.26 19.35 0.47
C SER A 41 -7.67 18.88 0.88
N ILE A 42 -7.92 17.57 0.79
CA ILE A 42 -9.17 16.97 1.24
C ILE A 42 -8.97 16.64 2.72
N PRO A 43 -9.81 17.18 3.63
CA PRO A 43 -9.70 16.83 5.04
C PRO A 43 -9.84 15.32 5.20
N SER A 44 -9.01 14.74 6.07
CA SER A 44 -9.10 13.31 6.36
C SER A 44 -10.50 12.98 6.85
N PRO A 45 -11.11 11.86 6.38
CA PRO A 45 -12.43 11.48 6.81
C PRO A 45 -12.48 11.37 8.33
N THR A 46 -13.41 12.11 8.91
CA THR A 46 -13.74 12.18 10.32
C THR A 46 -14.84 11.19 10.65
N CYS A 47 -15.15 11.00 11.93
CA CYS A 47 -16.28 10.18 12.37
C CYS A 47 -17.64 10.65 11.82
N ALA A 48 -17.74 11.88 11.30
CA ALA A 48 -18.96 12.42 10.69
C ALA A 48 -19.11 12.04 9.21
N ASP A 49 -18.04 11.57 8.57
CA ASP A 49 -18.06 11.20 7.17
C ASP A 49 -18.63 9.79 7.01
N VAL A 50 -19.61 9.66 6.12
CA VAL A 50 -20.20 8.35 5.78
C VAL A 50 -19.08 7.50 5.16
N PRO A 51 -18.82 6.27 5.67
CA PRO A 51 -17.86 5.38 5.05
C PRO A 51 -18.18 5.22 3.57
N GLU A 52 -17.17 5.28 2.70
CA GLU A 52 -17.36 4.94 1.29
C GLU A 52 -17.89 3.50 1.20
N GLU A 53 -19.18 3.35 0.90
CA GLU A 53 -19.78 2.04 0.64
C GLU A 53 -19.24 1.53 -0.69
N THR A 54 -18.27 0.62 -0.62
CA THR A 54 -17.77 -0.10 -1.79
C THR A 54 -18.68 -1.27 -2.10
N MET A 55 -19.07 -1.43 -3.36
CA MET A 55 -19.93 -2.53 -3.81
C MET A 55 -19.31 -3.92 -3.57
N PHE A 56 -17.98 -4.01 -3.55
CA PHE A 56 -17.24 -5.25 -3.38
C PHE A 56 -16.19 -5.12 -2.28
N GLU A 57 -15.85 -6.24 -1.65
CA GLU A 57 -14.64 -6.35 -0.84
C GLU A 57 -13.37 -6.26 -1.70
N PHE A 58 -12.24 -5.90 -1.09
CA PHE A 58 -10.98 -5.68 -1.82
C PHE A 58 -10.49 -6.93 -2.56
N GLY A 59 -10.52 -8.11 -1.92
CA GLY A 59 -10.13 -9.37 -2.55
C GLY A 59 -11.00 -9.75 -3.76
N GLU A 60 -12.31 -9.51 -3.68
CA GLU A 60 -13.22 -9.71 -4.82
C GLU A 60 -12.98 -8.69 -5.92
N PHE A 61 -12.83 -7.41 -5.57
CA PHE A 61 -12.48 -6.36 -6.52
C PHE A 61 -11.19 -6.71 -7.27
N ARG A 62 -10.15 -7.17 -6.57
CA ARG A 62 -8.86 -7.54 -7.17
C ARG A 62 -9.02 -8.67 -8.19
N ARG A 63 -9.83 -9.69 -7.88
CA ARG A 63 -10.13 -10.81 -8.80
C ARG A 63 -10.85 -10.30 -10.05
N ARG A 64 -11.89 -9.47 -9.89
CA ARG A 64 -12.65 -8.88 -11.01
C ARG A 64 -11.77 -7.96 -11.86
N ALA A 65 -10.94 -7.13 -11.23
CA ALA A 65 -9.99 -6.25 -11.92
C ALA A 65 -8.97 -7.02 -12.75
N ALA A 66 -8.47 -8.16 -12.24
CA ALA A 66 -7.60 -9.05 -13.00
C ALA A 66 -8.30 -9.66 -14.23
N GLN A 67 -9.54 -10.13 -14.07
CA GLN A 67 -10.36 -10.62 -15.18
C GLN A 67 -10.59 -9.55 -16.25
N LEU A 68 -10.96 -8.34 -15.84
CA LEU A 68 -11.15 -7.20 -16.75
C LEU A 68 -9.86 -6.83 -17.49
N ALA A 69 -8.71 -6.89 -16.82
CA ALA A 69 -7.42 -6.63 -17.45
C ALA A 69 -7.11 -7.68 -18.54
N ASP A 70 -7.33 -8.96 -18.24
CA ASP A 70 -7.15 -10.05 -19.21
C ASP A 70 -8.11 -9.93 -20.40
N GLU A 71 -9.40 -9.68 -20.14
CA GLU A 71 -10.42 -9.46 -21.17
C GLU A 71 -10.06 -8.29 -22.07
N PHE A 72 -9.65 -7.16 -21.50
CA PHE A 72 -9.24 -5.98 -22.26
C PHE A 72 -8.00 -6.28 -23.13
N LEU A 73 -7.00 -6.98 -22.59
CA LEU A 73 -5.79 -7.31 -23.34
C LEU A 73 -6.09 -8.25 -24.52
N CYS A 74 -7.10 -9.11 -24.42
CA CYS A 74 -7.57 -9.97 -25.50
C CYS A 74 -8.47 -9.26 -26.53
N ALA A 75 -9.51 -8.55 -26.07
CA ALA A 75 -10.57 -8.02 -26.92
C ALA A 75 -10.33 -6.58 -27.39
N ARG A 76 -9.54 -5.80 -26.66
CA ARG A 76 -9.29 -4.36 -26.89
C ARG A 76 -10.57 -3.51 -26.92
N ASP A 77 -11.60 -3.95 -26.22
CA ASP A 77 -12.89 -3.27 -26.11
C ASP A 77 -12.83 -2.15 -25.05
N VAL A 78 -12.47 -0.93 -25.47
CA VAL A 78 -12.43 0.25 -24.61
C VAL A 78 -13.83 0.63 -24.08
N PRO A 79 -14.89 0.74 -24.92
CA PRO A 79 -16.24 1.00 -24.42
C PRO A 79 -16.73 -0.04 -23.39
N GLY A 80 -16.48 -1.33 -23.64
CA GLY A 80 -16.80 -2.40 -22.70
C GLY A 80 -16.08 -2.24 -21.37
N MET A 81 -14.77 -1.95 -21.41
CA MET A 81 -13.97 -1.69 -20.21
C MET A 81 -14.48 -0.48 -19.41
N VAL A 82 -14.81 0.62 -20.07
CA VAL A 82 -15.39 1.82 -19.42
C VAL A 82 -16.72 1.48 -18.74
N ALA A 83 -17.60 0.74 -19.42
CA ALA A 83 -18.88 0.31 -18.85
C ALA A 83 -18.68 -0.63 -17.64
N SER A 84 -17.78 -1.60 -17.74
CA SER A 84 -17.46 -2.53 -16.66
C SER A 84 -16.86 -1.83 -15.44
N VAL A 85 -15.89 -0.93 -15.62
CA VAL A 85 -15.28 -0.16 -14.52
C VAL A 85 -16.30 0.76 -13.85
N SER A 86 -17.17 1.41 -14.63
CA SER A 86 -18.28 2.22 -14.09
C SER A 86 -19.27 1.37 -13.28
N ALA A 87 -19.58 0.17 -13.75
CA ALA A 87 -20.46 -0.78 -13.06
C ALA A 87 -19.87 -1.33 -11.76
N LEU A 88 -18.53 -1.36 -11.61
CA LEU A 88 -17.89 -1.82 -10.37
C LEU A 88 -18.22 -0.91 -9.18
N ARG A 89 -18.44 0.39 -9.39
CA ARG A 89 -18.74 1.38 -8.33
C ARG A 89 -17.80 1.32 -7.12
N CYS A 90 -16.53 0.97 -7.35
CA CYS A 90 -15.51 0.81 -6.31
C CYS A 90 -14.34 1.78 -6.52
N SER A 91 -14.63 3.08 -6.66
CA SER A 91 -13.62 4.12 -6.89
C SER A 91 -12.50 4.09 -5.86
N ALA A 92 -12.81 3.74 -4.61
CA ALA A 92 -11.83 3.54 -3.54
C ALA A 92 -10.66 2.61 -3.93
N PHE A 93 -10.89 1.62 -4.80
CA PHE A 93 -9.92 0.59 -5.17
C PHE A 93 -9.36 0.74 -6.59
N HIS A 94 -9.72 1.79 -7.33
CA HIS A 94 -9.30 1.92 -8.73
C HIS A 94 -7.78 2.07 -8.91
N ASP A 95 -7.01 2.54 -7.91
CA ASP A 95 -5.55 2.48 -7.95
C ASP A 95 -4.98 1.05 -8.02
N GLU A 96 -5.69 0.06 -7.47
CA GLU A 96 -5.33 -1.35 -7.63
C GLU A 96 -5.59 -1.83 -9.06
N LEU A 97 -6.69 -1.41 -9.68
CA LEU A 97 -6.97 -1.68 -11.10
C LEU A 97 -5.85 -1.12 -12.00
N VAL A 98 -5.38 0.10 -11.73
CA VAL A 98 -4.26 0.70 -12.47
C VAL A 98 -3.01 -0.17 -12.33
N SER A 99 -2.67 -0.58 -11.10
CA SER A 99 -1.48 -1.42 -10.86
C SER A 99 -1.56 -2.76 -11.60
N ILE A 100 -2.73 -3.41 -11.59
CA ILE A 100 -2.98 -4.66 -12.30
C ILE A 100 -2.82 -4.48 -13.81
N LEU A 101 -3.45 -3.46 -14.40
CA LEU A 101 -3.37 -3.18 -15.84
C LEU A 101 -1.93 -2.89 -16.28
N LEU A 102 -1.22 -2.03 -15.55
CA LEU A 102 0.17 -1.69 -15.86
C LEU A 102 1.06 -2.94 -15.73
N ARG A 103 0.97 -3.69 -14.62
CA ARG A 103 1.76 -4.92 -14.42
C ARG A 103 1.51 -5.95 -15.52
N ALA A 104 0.23 -6.22 -15.84
CA ALA A 104 -0.15 -7.19 -16.86
C ALA A 104 0.37 -6.82 -18.26
N SER A 105 0.62 -5.54 -18.50
CA SER A 105 1.17 -5.05 -19.78
C SER A 105 2.70 -5.18 -19.90
N LEU A 106 3.45 -5.27 -18.80
CA LEU A 106 4.92 -5.22 -18.84
C LEU A 106 5.54 -6.39 -19.61
N ASP A 107 4.94 -7.58 -19.52
CA ASP A 107 5.40 -8.79 -20.23
C ASP A 107 4.79 -8.94 -21.64
N ARG A 108 4.15 -7.89 -22.16
CA ARG A 108 3.47 -7.89 -23.47
C ARG A 108 4.24 -7.07 -24.50
N LYS A 109 3.76 -7.06 -25.76
CA LYS A 109 4.38 -6.28 -26.84
C LYS A 109 4.10 -4.78 -26.66
N GLU A 110 4.92 -3.93 -27.28
CA GLU A 110 4.76 -2.45 -27.23
C GLU A 110 3.35 -1.98 -27.58
N SER A 111 2.76 -2.52 -28.66
CA SER A 111 1.39 -2.20 -29.07
C SER A 111 0.35 -2.47 -27.97
N GLU A 112 0.54 -3.52 -27.19
CA GLU A 112 -0.36 -3.92 -26.12
C GLU A 112 -0.22 -3.03 -24.88
N ARG A 113 1.02 -2.60 -24.60
CA ARG A 113 1.33 -1.60 -23.56
C ARG A 113 0.73 -0.25 -23.89
N GLN A 114 0.92 0.24 -25.11
CA GLN A 114 0.35 1.52 -25.56
C GLN A 114 -1.18 1.53 -25.50
N ALA A 115 -1.82 0.40 -25.80
CA ALA A 115 -3.26 0.25 -25.64
C ALA A 115 -3.71 0.34 -24.17
N VAL A 116 -2.94 -0.20 -23.21
CA VAL A 116 -3.23 -0.03 -21.77
C VAL A 116 -3.04 1.43 -21.35
N VAL A 117 -1.97 2.08 -21.81
CA VAL A 117 -1.73 3.51 -21.54
C VAL A 117 -2.87 4.38 -22.06
N SER A 118 -3.31 4.16 -23.30
CA SER A 118 -4.45 4.85 -23.92
C SER A 118 -5.77 4.58 -23.18
N LEU A 119 -5.99 3.35 -22.71
CA LEU A 119 -7.15 3.01 -21.89
C LEU A 119 -7.15 3.80 -20.57
N LEU A 120 -6.02 3.87 -19.86
CA LEU A 120 -5.94 4.59 -18.59
C LEU A 120 -6.25 6.08 -18.75
N VAL A 121 -5.80 6.70 -19.85
CA VAL A 121 -6.16 8.08 -20.19
C VAL A 121 -7.66 8.19 -20.46
N THR A 122 -8.24 7.26 -21.24
CA THR A 122 -9.68 7.25 -21.53
C THR A 122 -10.53 7.11 -20.25
N LEU A 123 -10.09 6.27 -19.31
CA LEU A 123 -10.73 6.11 -18.00
C LEU A 123 -10.59 7.37 -17.14
N GLY A 124 -9.46 8.08 -17.24
CA GLY A 124 -9.26 9.39 -16.63
C GLY A 124 -10.21 10.45 -17.20
N ASP A 125 -10.31 10.56 -18.52
CA ASP A 125 -11.20 11.49 -19.23
C ASP A 125 -12.68 11.22 -18.94
N ALA A 126 -13.04 9.96 -18.73
CA ALA A 126 -14.38 9.54 -18.30
C ALA A 126 -14.66 9.83 -16.81
N GLY A 127 -13.70 10.38 -16.06
CA GLY A 127 -13.81 10.66 -14.62
C GLY A 127 -13.81 9.41 -13.74
N LEU A 128 -13.41 8.25 -14.28
CA LEU A 128 -13.33 6.98 -13.54
C LEU A 128 -11.99 6.82 -12.81
N LEU A 129 -10.95 7.52 -13.25
CA LEU A 129 -9.63 7.54 -12.61
C LEU A 129 -9.18 8.98 -12.31
N SER A 130 -8.58 9.17 -11.14
CA SER A 130 -7.87 10.40 -10.79
C SER A 130 -6.36 10.29 -11.02
N ALA A 131 -5.69 11.43 -11.21
CA ALA A 131 -4.23 11.46 -11.32
C ALA A 131 -3.53 10.83 -10.12
N SER A 132 -4.05 11.02 -8.89
CA SER A 132 -3.48 10.39 -7.70
C SER A 132 -3.68 8.86 -7.69
N GLN A 133 -4.79 8.34 -8.22
CA GLN A 133 -4.98 6.89 -8.39
C GLN A 133 -3.96 6.30 -9.37
N ILE A 134 -3.71 7.00 -10.49
CA ILE A 134 -2.73 6.57 -11.48
C ILE A 134 -1.31 6.59 -10.89
N SER A 135 -0.94 7.69 -10.22
CA SER A 135 0.35 7.84 -9.54
C SER A 135 0.56 6.75 -8.48
N ARG A 136 -0.46 6.40 -7.69
CA ARG A 136 -0.39 5.32 -6.70
C ARG A 136 -0.23 3.93 -7.32
N GLY A 137 -0.97 3.64 -8.38
CA GLY A 137 -0.85 2.37 -9.11
C GLY A 137 0.54 2.19 -9.72
N PHE A 138 1.12 3.27 -10.26
CA PHE A 138 2.50 3.32 -10.75
C PHE A 138 3.52 3.18 -9.62
N GLU A 139 3.37 3.94 -8.53
CA GLU A 139 4.27 3.90 -7.37
C GLU A 139 4.33 2.49 -6.77
N LYS A 140 3.21 1.76 -6.72
CA LYS A 140 3.18 0.35 -6.32
C LYS A 140 4.12 -0.53 -7.17
N LEU A 141 4.24 -0.27 -8.47
CA LEU A 141 5.19 -0.98 -9.32
C LEU A 141 6.62 -0.54 -9.05
N VAL A 142 6.85 0.76 -8.88
CA VAL A 142 8.19 1.27 -8.58
C VAL A 142 8.71 0.73 -7.25
N LEU A 143 7.88 0.56 -6.22
CA LEU A 143 8.32 -0.04 -4.95
C LEU A 143 8.70 -1.51 -5.07
N ASN A 144 8.13 -2.24 -6.02
CA ASN A 144 8.36 -3.68 -6.25
C ASN A 144 9.20 -3.94 -7.52
N TRP A 145 9.96 -2.95 -7.98
CA TRP A 145 10.66 -3.01 -9.27
C TRP A 145 11.69 -4.15 -9.34
N SER A 146 12.35 -4.47 -8.22
CA SER A 146 13.34 -5.54 -8.13
C SER A 146 12.69 -6.90 -8.33
N ASP A 147 11.54 -7.13 -7.70
CA ASP A 147 10.76 -8.37 -7.86
C ASP A 147 10.19 -8.47 -9.27
N LEU A 148 9.66 -7.35 -9.80
CA LEU A 148 9.19 -7.26 -11.17
C LEU A 148 10.28 -7.61 -12.19
N GLN A 149 11.53 -7.22 -11.91
CA GLN A 149 12.66 -7.51 -12.80
C GLN A 149 13.00 -9.00 -12.87
N LEU A 150 12.69 -9.79 -11.83
CA LEU A 150 12.88 -11.24 -11.85
C LEU A 150 12.00 -11.91 -12.91
N ASP A 151 10.77 -11.43 -13.07
CA ASP A 151 9.82 -11.93 -14.07
C ASP A 151 10.08 -11.29 -15.44
N VAL A 152 10.33 -9.98 -15.47
CA VAL A 152 10.49 -9.17 -16.69
C VAL A 152 11.81 -8.40 -16.61
N PRO A 153 12.92 -8.92 -17.18
CA PRO A 153 14.24 -8.27 -17.06
C PRO A 153 14.30 -6.82 -17.56
N ALA A 154 13.43 -6.46 -18.51
CA ALA A 154 13.31 -5.12 -19.07
C ALA A 154 12.45 -4.15 -18.21
N ALA A 155 11.93 -4.58 -17.05
CA ALA A 155 11.03 -3.80 -16.22
C ALA A 155 11.53 -2.37 -15.90
N PRO A 156 12.81 -2.13 -15.54
CA PRO A 156 13.30 -0.76 -15.29
C PRO A 156 13.11 0.17 -16.49
N GLY A 157 13.41 -0.31 -17.70
CA GLY A 157 13.24 0.46 -18.93
C GLY A 157 11.77 0.72 -19.27
N LEU A 158 10.91 -0.29 -19.05
CA LEU A 158 9.47 -0.16 -19.30
C LEU A 158 8.80 0.81 -18.31
N LEU A 159 9.19 0.81 -17.04
CA LEU A 159 8.70 1.76 -16.04
C LEU A 159 9.08 3.20 -16.39
N VAL A 160 10.30 3.43 -16.89
CA VAL A 160 10.71 4.74 -17.40
C VAL A 160 9.97 5.12 -18.67
N ALA A 161 9.72 4.17 -19.58
CA ALA A 161 8.95 4.42 -20.80
C ALA A 161 7.51 4.87 -20.51
N LEU A 162 6.87 4.37 -19.43
CA LEU A 162 5.54 4.82 -19.01
C LEU A 162 5.52 6.32 -18.64
N LEU A 163 6.60 6.86 -18.07
CA LEU A 163 6.74 8.29 -17.75
C LEU A 163 6.93 9.16 -18.99
N SER A 164 7.51 8.58 -20.05
CA SER A 164 7.76 9.25 -21.33
C SER A 164 6.60 9.09 -22.32
N SER A 165 5.46 8.54 -21.90
CA SER A 165 4.29 8.37 -22.78
C SER A 165 3.85 9.72 -23.38
N GLN A 166 3.66 9.73 -24.70
CA GLN A 166 3.19 10.91 -25.44
C GLN A 166 1.79 11.38 -25.00
N VAL A 167 1.00 10.50 -24.38
CA VAL A 167 -0.37 10.79 -23.94
C VAL A 167 -0.39 11.47 -22.57
N GLY A 168 0.76 11.63 -21.90
CA GLY A 168 0.86 12.36 -20.62
C GLY A 168 0.18 11.65 -19.45
N LEU A 169 0.22 10.30 -19.43
CA LEU A 169 -0.41 9.47 -18.39
C LEU A 169 0.10 9.78 -16.97
N LEU A 170 1.40 10.05 -16.85
CA LEU A 170 2.09 10.29 -15.58
C LEU A 170 2.88 11.60 -15.67
N ASP A 171 3.08 12.23 -14.52
CA ASP A 171 3.89 13.44 -14.44
C ASP A 171 5.37 13.10 -14.69
N LYS A 172 5.98 13.75 -15.68
CA LYS A 172 7.39 13.53 -16.06
C LYS A 172 8.36 13.80 -14.92
N SER A 173 7.99 14.63 -13.93
CA SER A 173 8.82 14.89 -12.75
C SER A 173 9.02 13.66 -11.85
N LEU A 174 8.19 12.63 -12.01
CA LEU A 174 8.39 11.33 -11.34
C LEU A 174 9.68 10.63 -11.76
N PHE A 175 10.24 10.95 -12.94
CA PHE A 175 11.53 10.39 -13.37
C PHE A 175 12.64 10.73 -12.36
N ALA A 176 12.66 11.97 -11.89
CA ALA A 176 13.66 12.45 -10.94
C ALA A 176 13.51 11.90 -9.51
N ARG A 177 12.52 11.02 -9.32
CA ARG A 177 12.04 10.43 -8.07
C ARG A 177 12.09 8.90 -8.08
N LEU A 178 12.69 8.33 -9.13
CA LEU A 178 12.89 6.89 -9.26
C LEU A 178 14.03 6.41 -8.36
N PRO A 179 13.94 5.18 -7.82
CA PRO A 179 14.99 4.62 -6.98
C PRO A 179 16.34 4.54 -7.70
N GLU A 180 17.41 4.84 -6.98
CA GLU A 180 18.81 4.73 -7.45
C GLU A 180 19.10 3.35 -8.07
N GLY A 181 18.68 2.27 -7.42
CA GLY A 181 18.89 0.91 -7.94
C GLY A 181 18.17 0.64 -9.26
N LEU A 182 16.98 1.21 -9.45
CA LEU A 182 16.23 1.11 -10.71
C LEU A 182 16.97 1.86 -11.82
N LEU A 183 17.42 3.08 -11.55
CA LEU A 183 18.18 3.90 -12.49
C LEU A 183 19.53 3.28 -12.87
N SER A 184 20.25 2.71 -11.89
CA SER A 184 21.49 1.97 -12.13
C SER A 184 21.23 0.76 -13.03
N SER A 185 20.22 -0.05 -12.69
CA SER A 185 19.84 -1.21 -13.48
C SER A 185 19.45 -0.82 -14.91
N LEU A 186 18.75 0.31 -15.09
CA LEU A 186 18.45 0.85 -16.41
C LEU A 186 19.73 1.23 -17.18
N CYS A 187 20.63 2.01 -16.58
CA CYS A 187 21.90 2.43 -17.19
C CYS A 187 22.74 1.25 -17.69
N ASP A 188 22.78 0.15 -16.94
CA ASP A 188 23.55 -1.04 -17.27
C ASP A 188 23.08 -1.72 -18.56
N HIS A 189 21.78 -1.63 -18.86
CA HIS A 189 21.15 -2.28 -20.01
C HIS A 189 20.93 -1.33 -21.21
N MET A 190 21.22 -0.03 -21.07
CA MET A 190 21.09 0.94 -22.15
C MET A 190 22.30 0.95 -23.09
N LEU A 191 22.03 1.04 -24.40
CA LEU A 191 23.07 1.29 -25.39
C LEU A 191 23.64 2.72 -25.23
N PRO A 192 24.90 2.95 -25.64
CA PRO A 192 25.47 4.30 -25.66
C PRO A 192 24.63 5.25 -26.52
N GLY A 193 24.37 6.45 -26.01
CA GLY A 193 23.59 7.48 -26.69
C GLY A 193 23.09 8.56 -25.72
N ARG A 194 22.43 9.60 -26.25
CA ARG A 194 21.98 10.77 -25.48
C ARG A 194 21.04 10.43 -24.33
N ALA A 195 20.13 9.47 -24.54
CA ALA A 195 19.22 9.03 -23.49
C ALA A 195 19.99 8.41 -22.32
N ARG A 196 21.00 7.56 -22.60
CA ARG A 196 21.86 6.96 -21.57
C ARG A 196 22.67 8.03 -20.84
N GLU A 197 23.25 8.99 -21.57
CA GLU A 197 23.98 10.11 -20.97
C GLU A 197 23.11 10.94 -20.03
N THR A 198 21.83 11.15 -20.38
CA THR A 198 20.88 11.89 -19.55
C THR A 198 20.54 11.14 -18.27
N VAL A 199 20.23 9.84 -18.36
CA VAL A 199 19.95 9.00 -17.19
C VAL A 199 21.20 8.90 -16.30
N GLN A 200 22.38 8.73 -16.90
CA GLN A 200 23.65 8.65 -16.20
C GLN A 200 23.97 9.94 -15.43
N ALA A 201 23.84 11.10 -16.08
CA ALA A 201 24.05 12.39 -15.41
C ALA A 201 23.11 12.59 -14.23
N HIS A 202 21.84 12.20 -14.38
CA HIS A 202 20.86 12.25 -13.28
C HIS A 202 21.22 11.29 -12.14
N LEU A 203 21.66 10.07 -12.45
CA LEU A 203 22.10 9.09 -11.47
C LEU A 203 23.33 9.59 -10.69
N GLU A 204 24.31 10.17 -11.37
CA GLU A 204 25.49 10.78 -10.74
C GLU A 204 25.09 11.92 -9.80
N ASP A 205 24.14 12.76 -10.21
CA ASP A 205 23.60 13.84 -9.40
C ASP A 205 22.88 13.35 -8.13
N LEU A 206 22.12 12.26 -8.25
CA LEU A 206 21.42 11.60 -7.15
C LEU A 206 22.41 10.96 -6.18
N VAL A 207 23.38 10.20 -6.69
CA VAL A 207 24.44 9.56 -5.88
C VAL A 207 25.25 10.61 -5.12
N ALA A 208 25.63 11.70 -5.79
CA ALA A 208 26.33 12.82 -5.15
C ALA A 208 25.47 13.47 -4.05
N PHE A 209 24.18 13.70 -4.31
CA PHE A 209 23.27 14.26 -3.32
C PHE A 209 23.12 13.35 -2.09
N LYS A 210 22.94 12.03 -2.30
CA LYS A 210 22.80 11.06 -1.21
C LYS A 210 24.09 10.92 -0.40
N SER A 211 25.25 10.98 -1.05
CA SER A 211 26.56 11.00 -0.39
C SER A 211 26.72 12.24 0.49
N ASP A 212 26.36 13.43 0.00
CA ASP A 212 26.39 14.64 0.83
C ASP A 212 25.36 14.56 1.97
N LEU A 213 24.16 14.02 1.70
CA LEU A 213 23.08 13.90 2.68
C LEU A 213 23.43 12.95 3.83
N SER A 214 24.09 11.82 3.56
CA SER A 214 24.45 10.86 4.61
C SER A 214 25.37 11.50 5.66
N THR A 215 26.35 12.30 5.24
CA THR A 215 27.23 13.05 6.16
C THR A 215 26.44 14.02 7.04
N TRP A 216 25.34 14.58 6.53
CA TRP A 216 24.48 15.47 7.29
C TRP A 216 23.56 14.72 8.24
N VAL A 217 22.93 13.63 7.81
CA VAL A 217 22.02 12.84 8.66
C VAL A 217 22.73 12.32 9.89
N GLU A 218 23.98 11.85 9.77
CA GLU A 218 24.81 11.49 10.93
C GLU A 218 25.00 12.66 11.90
N SER A 219 25.18 13.88 11.37
CA SER A 219 25.36 15.10 12.16
C SER A 219 24.04 15.69 12.72
N VAL A 220 22.90 15.40 12.10
CA VAL A 220 21.55 15.80 12.55
C VAL A 220 21.20 15.08 13.84
N PHE A 221 21.64 13.82 13.98
CA PHE A 221 21.60 13.08 15.25
C PHE A 221 22.77 13.48 16.19
N GLY A 222 23.50 14.55 15.87
CA GLY A 222 24.58 15.13 16.69
C GLY A 222 24.24 16.52 17.24
N GLU A 223 25.25 17.36 17.44
CA GLU A 223 25.10 18.70 18.06
C GLU A 223 24.66 19.81 17.08
N ARG A 224 24.55 19.52 15.77
CA ARG A 224 24.27 20.57 14.77
C ARG A 224 22.80 20.98 14.80
N SER A 225 22.53 22.28 14.88
CA SER A 225 21.17 22.81 14.80
C SER A 225 20.57 22.53 13.42
N GLY A 226 19.30 22.13 13.34
CA GLY A 226 18.70 21.87 12.03
C GLY A 226 18.51 23.12 11.17
N ASP A 227 18.83 24.33 11.66
CA ASP A 227 18.88 25.55 10.84
C ASP A 227 20.07 25.50 9.86
N ALA A 228 21.21 24.95 10.29
CA ALA A 228 22.36 24.74 9.43
C ALA A 228 22.04 23.70 8.33
N PHE A 229 21.30 22.64 8.69
CA PHE A 229 20.82 21.66 7.73
C PHE A 229 19.86 22.29 6.71
N ALA A 230 18.88 23.09 7.16
CA ALA A 230 17.96 23.79 6.27
C ALA A 230 18.69 24.78 5.34
N ALA A 231 19.72 25.48 5.84
CA ALA A 231 20.56 26.36 5.02
C ALA A 231 21.35 25.58 3.96
N TRP A 232 21.93 24.42 4.33
CA TRP A 232 22.60 23.53 3.38
C TRP A 232 21.64 23.00 2.32
N LEU A 233 20.45 22.53 2.70
CA LEU A 233 19.46 21.99 1.77
C LEU A 233 18.98 23.07 0.78
N ARG A 234 18.77 24.31 1.27
CA ARG A 234 18.51 25.49 0.41
C ARG A 234 19.65 25.76 -0.56
N ALA A 235 20.89 25.72 -0.08
CA ALA A 235 22.07 25.97 -0.92
C ALA A 235 22.26 24.88 -1.99
N LYS A 236 21.91 23.62 -1.69
CA LYS A 236 21.93 22.52 -2.66
C LYS A 236 20.91 22.71 -3.77
N ASN A 237 19.74 23.30 -3.47
CA ASN A 237 18.70 23.64 -4.44
C ASN A 237 18.34 22.47 -5.39
N LYS A 238 18.17 21.26 -4.82
CA LYS A 238 17.79 20.04 -5.55
C LYS A 238 16.42 19.51 -5.07
N PRO A 239 15.31 20.23 -5.32
CA PRO A 239 13.99 19.85 -4.84
C PRO A 239 13.54 18.46 -5.28
N ALA A 240 13.96 18.02 -6.48
CA ALA A 240 13.67 16.69 -6.98
C ALA A 240 14.11 15.55 -6.02
N PHE A 241 15.17 15.77 -5.23
CA PHE A 241 15.73 14.79 -4.30
C PHE A 241 15.28 14.99 -2.85
N HIS A 242 14.35 15.90 -2.56
CA HIS A 242 13.93 16.19 -1.19
C HIS A 242 13.24 15.00 -0.50
N HIS A 243 12.59 14.11 -1.25
CA HIS A 243 12.07 12.84 -0.72
C HIS A 243 13.16 11.91 -0.16
N GLU A 244 14.40 11.99 -0.67
CA GLU A 244 15.55 11.24 -0.12
C GLU A 244 15.97 11.75 1.26
N VAL A 245 15.70 13.02 1.59
CA VAL A 245 15.90 13.58 2.94
C VAL A 245 15.00 12.84 3.94
N VAL A 246 13.73 12.63 3.58
CA VAL A 246 12.76 11.89 4.39
C VAL A 246 13.20 10.45 4.57
N LEU A 247 13.53 9.77 3.46
CA LEU A 247 13.98 8.39 3.48
C LEU A 247 15.23 8.21 4.35
N SER A 248 16.24 9.06 4.14
CA SER A 248 17.53 8.96 4.83
C SER A 248 17.42 9.31 6.32
N ALA A 249 16.62 10.31 6.69
CA ALA A 249 16.34 10.63 8.09
C ALA A 249 15.63 9.48 8.81
N CYS A 250 14.65 8.86 8.16
CA CYS A 250 13.92 7.71 8.72
C CYS A 250 14.83 6.48 8.87
N LEU A 251 15.56 6.08 7.83
CA LEU A 251 16.47 4.94 7.89
C LEU A 251 17.62 5.18 8.88
N GLY A 252 18.16 6.40 8.94
CA GLY A 252 19.20 6.76 9.91
C GLY A 252 18.73 6.64 11.37
N SER A 253 17.42 6.76 11.62
CA SER A 253 16.86 6.59 12.97
C SER A 253 16.90 5.14 13.47
N PHE A 254 17.03 4.16 12.58
CA PHE A 254 17.09 2.74 12.94
C PHE A 254 18.47 2.33 13.49
N GLY A 255 19.49 3.18 13.34
CA GLY A 255 20.85 2.88 13.79
C GLY A 255 20.98 2.79 15.30
N GLU A 256 21.56 1.68 15.78
CA GLU A 256 21.67 1.34 17.21
C GLU A 256 22.96 1.82 17.86
N LEU A 257 23.95 2.22 17.05
CA LEU A 257 25.25 2.61 17.55
C LEU A 257 25.24 4.08 18.01
N PRO A 258 25.83 4.37 19.19
CA PRO A 258 26.14 5.73 19.59
C PRO A 258 27.08 6.40 18.59
N SER A 259 26.88 7.69 18.34
CA SER A 259 27.79 8.47 17.53
C SER A 259 28.91 9.02 18.39
N ALA A 260 30.16 8.89 17.93
CA ALA A 260 31.33 9.45 18.60
C ALA A 260 31.24 10.98 18.72
N ASP A 261 30.55 11.63 17.78
CA ASP A 261 30.40 13.09 17.70
C ASP A 261 29.19 13.61 18.51
N ALA A 262 28.46 12.72 19.20
CA ALA A 262 27.23 13.06 19.90
C ALA A 262 27.16 12.36 21.25
N TYR A 263 27.77 12.94 22.29
CA TYR A 263 27.88 12.31 23.62
C TYR A 263 26.54 11.83 24.19
N TRP A 264 25.46 12.58 23.94
CA TRP A 264 24.11 12.25 24.39
C TRP A 264 23.65 10.87 23.91
N THR A 265 24.13 10.39 22.75
CA THR A 265 23.75 9.08 22.19
C THR A 265 24.24 7.92 23.05
N SER A 266 25.30 8.12 23.84
CA SER A 266 25.82 7.13 24.80
C SER A 266 25.00 7.03 26.09
N CYS A 267 24.06 7.96 26.32
CA CYS A 267 23.21 7.99 27.51
C CYS A 267 22.01 7.06 27.42
N PHE A 268 21.78 6.41 26.27
CA PHE A 268 20.65 5.54 26.01
C PHE A 268 21.10 4.10 25.81
N ASP A 269 20.23 3.14 26.14
CA ASP A 269 20.33 1.80 25.60
C ASP A 269 19.94 1.79 24.10
N ALA A 270 20.13 0.66 23.41
CA ALA A 270 19.88 0.58 21.97
C ALA A 270 18.44 0.97 21.60
N ALA A 271 17.45 0.53 22.39
CA ALA A 271 16.04 0.83 22.17
C ALA A 271 15.72 2.32 22.42
N GLY A 272 16.19 2.88 23.54
CA GLY A 272 16.05 4.29 23.87
C GLY A 272 16.71 5.19 22.83
N LEU A 273 17.87 4.79 22.31
CA LEU A 273 18.59 5.55 21.29
C LEU A 273 17.79 5.63 19.98
N ARG A 274 17.22 4.51 19.52
CA ARG A 274 16.38 4.49 18.32
C ARG A 274 15.14 5.36 18.49
N ASN A 275 14.47 5.28 19.65
CA ASN A 275 13.30 6.11 19.94
C ASN A 275 13.65 7.60 19.93
N GLU A 276 14.78 7.98 20.51
CA GLU A 276 15.22 9.38 20.51
C GLU A 276 15.64 9.86 19.12
N LYS A 277 16.33 9.03 18.33
CA LYS A 277 16.62 9.33 16.92
C LYS A 277 15.34 9.45 16.09
N CYS A 278 14.35 8.58 16.29
CA CYS A 278 13.03 8.67 15.66
C CYS A 278 12.36 10.02 15.98
N ARG A 279 12.36 10.43 17.25
CA ARG A 279 11.83 11.73 17.69
C ARG A 279 12.56 12.90 17.01
N LEU A 280 13.89 12.85 16.93
CA LEU A 280 14.70 13.89 16.28
C LEU A 280 14.47 13.95 14.77
N ALA A 281 14.36 12.80 14.09
CA ALA A 281 14.05 12.72 12.67
C ALA A 281 12.69 13.38 12.38
N LEU A 282 11.64 12.99 13.11
CA LEU A 282 10.30 13.56 12.93
C LEU A 282 10.26 15.07 13.22
N ALA A 283 10.94 15.51 14.29
CA ALA A 283 11.05 16.94 14.62
C ALA A 283 11.78 17.74 13.53
N MET A 284 12.83 17.18 12.94
CA MET A 284 13.52 17.80 11.80
C MET A 284 12.60 17.91 10.59
N LEU A 285 11.91 16.81 10.22
CA LEU A 285 11.00 16.81 9.08
C LEU A 285 9.86 17.81 9.26
N ALA A 286 9.29 17.91 10.47
CA ALA A 286 8.23 18.88 10.79
C ALA A 286 8.70 20.33 10.63
N ARG A 287 9.93 20.62 11.04
CA ARG A 287 10.54 21.95 10.84
C ARG A 287 10.79 22.28 9.38
N LEU A 288 11.10 21.28 8.55
CA LEU A 288 11.37 21.48 7.12
C LEU A 288 10.07 21.57 6.29
N HIS A 289 8.96 21.05 6.79
CA HIS A 289 7.64 21.07 6.14
C HIS A 289 6.75 22.26 6.56
N GLY A 290 6.94 22.80 7.79
CA GLY A 290 6.01 23.73 8.43
C GLY A 290 5.65 25.03 7.68
N SER A 291 4.54 25.66 8.06
CA SER A 291 3.84 26.75 7.35
C SER A 291 4.49 28.15 7.36
N ALA A 292 5.72 28.29 7.85
CA ALA A 292 6.43 29.57 7.87
C ALA A 292 7.21 29.81 6.56
N GLU A 293 7.57 31.06 6.26
CA GLU A 293 8.37 31.38 5.07
C GLU A 293 9.64 30.51 4.98
N GLY A 294 9.81 29.81 3.87
CA GLY A 294 11.02 29.01 3.60
C GLY A 294 10.96 27.50 3.91
N TRP A 295 9.77 26.91 3.97
CA TRP A 295 9.56 25.45 3.91
C TRP A 295 10.27 24.80 2.71
N LEU A 296 10.83 23.61 2.93
CA LEU A 296 11.68 22.91 1.95
C LEU A 296 11.08 21.58 1.50
N LEU A 297 10.32 20.90 2.37
CA LEU A 297 9.67 19.63 2.04
C LEU A 297 8.21 19.89 1.70
N SER A 298 7.78 19.40 0.53
CA SER A 298 6.37 19.39 0.15
C SER A 298 5.65 18.15 0.69
N ASP A 299 4.31 18.16 0.70
CA ASP A 299 3.49 16.97 0.98
C ASP A 299 3.87 15.80 0.06
N ALA A 300 4.18 16.09 -1.20
CA ALA A 300 4.60 15.07 -2.16
C ALA A 300 5.96 14.46 -1.81
N ASP A 301 6.88 15.23 -1.22
CA ASP A 301 8.18 14.71 -0.76
C ASP A 301 8.02 13.83 0.48
N LEU A 302 7.14 14.21 1.41
CA LEU A 302 6.83 13.40 2.59
C LEU A 302 6.16 12.08 2.19
N GLN A 303 5.07 12.14 1.42
CA GLN A 303 4.34 10.93 1.00
C GLN A 303 5.23 9.96 0.20
N LEU A 304 6.06 10.49 -0.70
CA LEU A 304 6.99 9.68 -1.47
C LEU A 304 8.14 9.15 -0.60
N GLY A 305 8.70 9.97 0.29
CA GLY A 305 9.76 9.55 1.20
C GLY A 305 9.32 8.38 2.09
N PHE A 306 8.11 8.45 2.65
CA PHE A 306 7.52 7.36 3.44
C PHE A 306 7.11 6.15 2.58
N SER A 307 6.65 6.33 1.33
CA SER A 307 6.40 5.18 0.45
C SER A 307 7.70 4.44 0.13
N ARG A 308 8.78 5.18 -0.15
CA ARG A 308 10.13 4.64 -0.36
C ARG A 308 10.69 3.97 0.89
N LEU A 309 10.41 4.49 2.08
CA LEU A 309 10.78 3.84 3.35
C LEU A 309 10.13 2.45 3.44
N LEU A 310 8.82 2.34 3.17
CA LEU A 310 8.10 1.06 3.20
C LEU A 310 8.72 0.05 2.22
N GLY A 311 9.06 0.48 1.01
CA GLY A 311 9.77 -0.37 0.04
C GLY A 311 11.19 -0.76 0.50
N ALA A 312 11.97 0.21 0.98
CA ALA A 312 13.37 0.01 1.36
C ALA A 312 13.52 -0.97 2.53
N VAL A 313 12.72 -0.83 3.59
CA VAL A 313 12.77 -1.71 4.77
C VAL A 313 12.41 -3.15 4.41
N SER A 314 11.61 -3.33 3.37
CA SER A 314 11.15 -4.64 2.90
C SER A 314 12.18 -5.34 2.01
N ASN A 315 13.00 -4.56 1.30
CA ASN A 315 14.07 -5.07 0.43
C ASN A 315 15.36 -5.44 1.20
N GLN A 316 15.47 -5.12 2.50
CA GLN A 316 16.69 -5.34 3.31
C GLN A 316 16.86 -6.80 3.81
N GLY A 317 16.14 -7.77 3.26
CA GLY A 317 16.10 -9.15 3.79
C GLY A 317 15.04 -9.32 4.87
N SER A 318 15.11 -10.39 5.68
CA SER A 318 14.12 -10.69 6.72
C SER A 318 14.06 -9.54 7.75
N MET A 319 13.04 -8.68 7.63
CA MET A 319 12.76 -7.59 8.57
C MET A 319 12.74 -8.14 10.01
N THR A 320 13.63 -7.63 10.87
CA THR A 320 13.66 -8.03 12.28
C THR A 320 12.48 -7.41 13.03
N GLN A 321 12.09 -8.01 14.16
CA GLN A 321 11.02 -7.47 15.01
C GLN A 321 11.32 -6.04 15.48
N GLU A 322 12.59 -5.74 15.75
CA GLU A 322 13.04 -4.42 16.18
C GLU A 322 12.84 -3.36 15.08
N VAL A 323 13.19 -3.70 13.83
CA VAL A 323 12.98 -2.81 12.68
C VAL A 323 11.49 -2.59 12.43
N LEU A 324 10.66 -3.62 12.62
CA LEU A 324 9.21 -3.50 12.54
C LEU A 324 8.66 -2.52 13.59
N GLU A 325 9.05 -2.66 14.86
CA GLU A 325 8.64 -1.75 15.94
C GLU A 325 9.05 -0.30 15.68
N GLN A 326 10.23 -0.09 15.12
CA GLN A 326 10.71 1.24 14.74
C GLN A 326 9.95 1.83 13.55
N LEU A 327 9.62 1.00 12.55
CA LEU A 327 8.77 1.43 11.44
C LEU A 327 7.38 1.83 11.93
N VAL A 328 6.79 1.07 12.85
CA VAL A 328 5.51 1.41 13.49
C VAL A 328 5.60 2.76 14.23
N ALA A 329 6.63 2.94 15.06
CA ALA A 329 6.83 4.18 15.81
C ALA A 329 7.01 5.40 14.88
N LEU A 330 7.77 5.26 13.79
CA LEU A 330 7.95 6.31 12.78
C LEU A 330 6.63 6.65 12.09
N LEU A 331 5.88 5.65 11.62
CA LEU A 331 4.61 5.86 10.90
C LEU A 331 3.56 6.51 11.81
N ARG A 332 3.47 6.07 13.06
CA ARG A 332 2.60 6.68 14.07
C ARG A 332 3.01 8.12 14.33
N GLY A 333 4.28 8.35 14.63
CA GLY A 333 4.82 9.68 14.91
C GLY A 333 4.68 10.64 13.71
N ALA A 334 4.80 10.14 12.47
CA ALA A 334 4.58 10.95 11.27
C ALA A 334 3.14 11.47 11.17
N VAL A 335 2.15 10.68 11.58
CA VAL A 335 0.75 11.13 11.64
C VAL A 335 0.55 12.10 12.82
N GLU A 336 1.14 11.81 13.99
CA GLU A 336 1.06 12.69 15.17
C GLU A 336 1.67 14.08 14.94
N HIS A 337 2.75 14.15 14.18
CA HIS A 337 3.43 15.39 13.79
C HIS A 337 2.84 16.05 12.53
N GLU A 338 1.69 15.58 12.04
CA GLU A 338 1.01 16.10 10.83
C GLU A 338 1.85 16.04 9.55
N LEU A 339 2.89 15.19 9.52
CA LEU A 339 3.73 14.95 8.34
C LEU A 339 3.04 14.06 7.32
N LEU A 340 2.16 13.16 7.78
CA LEU A 340 1.38 12.28 6.93
C LEU A 340 -0.10 12.32 7.33
N PRO A 341 -1.03 12.35 6.35
CA PRO A 341 -2.43 12.10 6.64
C PRO A 341 -2.63 10.62 6.99
N ALA A 342 -3.51 10.29 7.94
CA ALA A 342 -3.79 8.88 8.24
C ALA A 342 -4.36 8.09 7.05
N GLN A 343 -4.99 8.78 6.10
CA GLN A 343 -5.44 8.20 4.84
C GLN A 343 -4.27 7.60 4.03
N PHE A 344 -3.06 8.14 4.16
CA PHE A 344 -1.86 7.55 3.57
C PHE A 344 -1.62 6.14 4.09
N LEU A 345 -1.71 5.92 5.42
CA LEU A 345 -1.51 4.60 6.02
C LEU A 345 -2.53 3.58 5.48
N LYS A 346 -3.81 3.97 5.42
CA LYS A 346 -4.90 3.13 4.88
C LYS A 346 -4.63 2.72 3.43
N ILE A 347 -4.24 3.68 2.60
CA ILE A 347 -3.99 3.45 1.18
C ILE A 347 -2.73 2.61 0.96
N ALA A 348 -1.63 2.93 1.63
CA ALA A 348 -0.38 2.18 1.54
C ALA A 348 -0.57 0.72 2.00
N ARG A 349 -1.39 0.50 3.04
CA ARG A 349 -1.75 -0.84 3.52
C ARG A 349 -2.53 -1.61 2.47
N ARG A 350 -3.59 -1.01 1.91
CA ARG A 350 -4.40 -1.61 0.84
C ARG A 350 -3.58 -1.96 -0.40
N LEU A 351 -2.74 -1.03 -0.85
CA LEU A 351 -1.85 -1.22 -2.01
C LEU A 351 -0.65 -2.11 -1.71
N ARG A 352 -0.50 -2.56 -0.45
CA ARG A 352 0.59 -3.43 0.00
C ARG A 352 1.98 -2.87 -0.28
N PHE A 353 2.18 -1.58 0.01
CA PHE A 353 3.50 -0.95 -0.07
C PHE A 353 4.47 -1.66 0.87
N GLY A 354 5.59 -2.15 0.34
CA GLY A 354 6.58 -2.93 1.11
C GLY A 354 6.16 -4.38 1.44
N GLY A 355 5.10 -4.91 0.83
CA GLY A 355 4.72 -6.31 1.07
C GLY A 355 4.24 -6.61 2.50
N PRO A 356 4.17 -7.89 2.90
CA PRO A 356 3.42 -8.33 4.10
C PRO A 356 3.88 -7.71 5.42
N ARG A 357 5.19 -7.61 5.66
CA ARG A 357 5.76 -7.07 6.91
C ARG A 357 5.53 -5.57 7.04
N ALA A 358 5.67 -4.81 5.96
CA ALA A 358 5.35 -3.38 5.97
C ALA A 358 3.85 -3.13 6.10
N VAL A 359 3.01 -3.99 5.52
CA VAL A 359 1.54 -3.98 5.70
C VAL A 359 1.16 -4.16 7.17
N ASP A 360 1.82 -5.08 7.88
CA ASP A 360 1.64 -5.24 9.32
C ASP A 360 2.05 -3.97 10.09
N ALA A 361 3.20 -3.38 9.76
CA ALA A 361 3.64 -2.11 10.35
C ALA A 361 2.61 -0.98 10.16
N LEU A 362 2.07 -0.85 8.94
CA LEU A 362 1.03 0.13 8.60
C LEU A 362 -0.26 -0.12 9.39
N ARG A 363 -0.65 -1.38 9.55
CA ARG A 363 -1.83 -1.77 10.33
C ARG A 363 -1.65 -1.37 11.80
N ARG A 364 -0.53 -1.74 12.42
CA ARG A 364 -0.21 -1.40 13.81
C ARG A 364 -0.15 0.11 14.03
N ALA A 365 0.56 0.84 13.15
CA ALA A 365 0.61 2.30 13.22
C ALA A 365 -0.78 2.93 13.11
N GLN A 366 -1.63 2.42 12.20
CA GLN A 366 -3.02 2.89 12.07
C GLN A 366 -3.81 2.72 13.38
N ARG A 367 -3.65 1.58 14.08
CA ARG A 367 -4.29 1.30 15.38
C ARG A 367 -3.82 2.19 16.51
N GLU A 368 -2.54 2.53 16.52
CA GLU A 368 -1.96 3.36 17.57
C GLU A 368 -2.24 4.87 17.36
N THR A 369 -2.63 5.30 16.17
CA THR A 369 -2.91 6.73 15.91
C THR A 369 -4.26 7.22 16.47
N PRO A 370 -4.39 8.52 16.83
CA PRO A 370 -5.61 9.10 17.41
C PRO A 370 -6.90 8.93 16.60
N LEU A 371 -6.80 8.74 15.27
CA LEU A 371 -7.95 8.46 14.41
C LEU A 371 -8.54 7.04 14.60
N HIS A 372 -7.76 6.09 15.14
CA HIS A 372 -8.29 4.85 15.76
C HIS A 372 -8.55 5.02 17.27
N SER A 373 -7.73 5.81 17.98
CA SER A 373 -7.88 6.04 19.44
C SER A 373 -9.18 6.74 19.86
N ARG A 374 -9.86 7.47 18.96
CA ARG A 374 -11.22 8.02 19.24
C ARG A 374 -12.26 6.95 19.57
N ARG A 375 -11.98 5.68 19.32
CA ARG A 375 -12.86 4.58 19.72
C ARG A 375 -12.46 3.86 21.00
N VAL A 376 -11.18 3.83 21.35
CA VAL A 376 -10.74 3.16 22.57
C VAL A 376 -11.11 4.00 23.81
N TRP A 377 -11.21 5.34 23.69
CA TRP A 377 -11.61 6.21 24.79
C TRP A 377 -12.55 7.33 24.34
N GLY A 378 -13.85 7.01 24.21
CA GLY A 378 -14.93 8.00 24.28
C GLY A 378 -15.87 8.10 23.08
N SER A 379 -17.05 7.47 23.21
CA SER A 379 -18.27 7.65 22.38
C SER A 379 -18.23 7.23 20.90
N GLY A 380 -17.31 6.34 20.50
CA GLY A 380 -17.16 5.89 19.11
C GLY A 380 -18.45 5.34 18.46
N ASP A 381 -18.86 5.96 17.35
CA ASP A 381 -20.04 5.61 16.55
C ASP A 381 -20.06 4.13 16.15
N ALA A 382 -21.13 3.40 16.49
CA ALA A 382 -21.36 1.99 16.16
C ALA A 382 -21.07 1.66 14.69
N ARG A 383 -21.21 2.61 13.75
CA ARG A 383 -20.90 2.41 12.32
C ARG A 383 -19.43 2.14 12.05
N GLN A 384 -18.52 2.87 12.69
CA GLN A 384 -17.09 2.64 12.55
C GLN A 384 -16.72 1.23 13.05
N PHE A 385 -17.49 0.65 13.98
CA PHE A 385 -17.20 -0.67 14.60
C PHE A 385 -17.50 -1.75 13.59
N GLN A 386 -18.67 -1.59 12.96
CA GLN A 386 -19.09 -2.48 11.90
C GLN A 386 -18.10 -2.46 10.72
N GLN A 387 -17.50 -1.30 10.41
CA GLN A 387 -16.46 -1.21 9.38
C GLN A 387 -15.17 -1.92 9.78
N GLU A 388 -14.71 -1.71 11.01
CA GLU A 388 -13.47 -2.32 11.52
C GLU A 388 -13.56 -3.85 11.60
N ILE A 389 -14.73 -4.37 12.01
CA ILE A 389 -15.03 -5.81 11.94
C ILE A 389 -14.96 -6.33 10.49
N ARG A 390 -15.55 -5.59 9.54
CA ARG A 390 -15.51 -5.98 8.11
C ARG A 390 -14.10 -5.99 7.55
N ASP A 391 -13.34 -4.93 7.79
CA ASP A 391 -11.96 -4.80 7.33
C ASP A 391 -11.10 -5.94 7.88
N THR A 392 -11.27 -6.28 9.16
CA THR A 392 -10.56 -7.38 9.83
C THR A 392 -10.86 -8.75 9.19
N ILE A 393 -12.15 -9.02 8.93
CA ILE A 393 -12.57 -10.27 8.29
C ILE A 393 -12.01 -10.38 6.86
N SER A 394 -12.13 -9.30 6.08
CA SER A 394 -11.62 -9.26 4.71
C SER A 394 -10.10 -9.46 4.68
N GLU A 395 -9.39 -8.82 5.61
CA GLU A 395 -7.94 -8.95 5.76
C GLU A 395 -7.51 -10.38 6.10
N TYR A 396 -8.25 -11.08 6.98
CA TYR A 396 -8.02 -12.50 7.25
C TYR A 396 -8.20 -13.37 6.00
N PHE A 397 -9.26 -13.16 5.21
CA PHE A 397 -9.47 -13.96 4.00
C PHE A 397 -8.42 -13.67 2.91
N ASP A 398 -7.84 -12.48 2.91
CA ASP A 398 -6.75 -12.08 2.01
C ASP A 398 -5.36 -12.58 2.45
N SER A 399 -5.08 -12.62 3.76
CA SER A 399 -3.77 -13.00 4.30
C SER A 399 -3.67 -14.47 4.69
N LYS A 400 -4.80 -15.08 5.09
CA LYS A 400 -4.88 -16.40 5.74
C LYS A 400 -4.08 -16.53 7.02
N SER A 401 -3.74 -15.41 7.66
CA SER A 401 -2.99 -15.39 8.91
C SER A 401 -3.93 -15.48 10.12
N THR A 402 -3.90 -16.62 10.81
CA THR A 402 -4.70 -16.88 12.02
C THR A 402 -4.17 -16.12 13.23
N GLU A 403 -2.84 -16.06 13.37
CA GLU A 403 -2.13 -15.29 14.39
C GLU A 403 -2.49 -13.80 14.32
N GLU A 404 -2.51 -13.23 13.11
CA GLU A 404 -2.89 -11.83 12.91
C GLU A 404 -4.33 -11.58 13.32
N LEU A 405 -5.27 -12.46 12.92
CA LEU A 405 -6.67 -12.35 13.29
C LEU A 405 -6.84 -12.40 14.81
N ALA A 406 -6.16 -13.33 15.49
CA ALA A 406 -6.21 -13.49 16.94
C ALA A 406 -5.79 -12.20 17.66
N GLN A 407 -4.67 -11.62 17.23
CA GLN A 407 -4.19 -10.36 17.77
C GLN A 407 -5.19 -9.21 17.57
N VAL A 408 -5.82 -9.10 16.39
CA VAL A 408 -6.87 -8.09 16.16
C VAL A 408 -8.03 -8.25 17.13
N ILE A 409 -8.49 -9.48 17.35
CA ILE A 409 -9.66 -9.77 18.18
C ILE A 409 -9.37 -9.45 19.66
N GLU A 410 -8.18 -9.76 20.15
CA GLU A 410 -7.76 -9.37 21.50
C GLU A 410 -7.71 -7.84 21.66
N GLU A 411 -7.14 -7.12 20.69
CA GLU A 411 -7.03 -5.66 20.72
C GLU A 411 -8.39 -4.95 20.65
N LEU A 412 -9.39 -5.56 20.00
CA LEU A 412 -10.75 -5.00 19.89
C LEU A 412 -11.55 -5.04 21.19
N HIS A 413 -11.12 -5.82 22.20
CA HIS A 413 -11.79 -5.95 23.51
C HIS A 413 -13.32 -6.19 23.40
N LEU A 414 -13.73 -7.00 22.43
CA LEU A 414 -15.13 -7.28 22.13
C LEU A 414 -15.83 -7.94 23.32
N SER A 415 -17.06 -7.51 23.63
CA SER A 415 -17.94 -8.26 24.56
C SER A 415 -18.36 -9.60 23.93
N GLY A 416 -18.75 -10.60 24.74
CA GLY A 416 -19.15 -11.91 24.22
C GLY A 416 -20.24 -11.87 23.14
N LYS A 417 -21.19 -10.93 23.24
CA LYS A 417 -22.22 -10.70 22.20
C LYS A 417 -21.64 -10.16 20.89
N GLU A 418 -20.65 -9.27 20.99
CA GLU A 418 -19.95 -8.70 19.84
C GLU A 418 -19.01 -9.73 19.21
N GLN A 419 -18.38 -10.59 20.01
CA GLN A 419 -17.60 -11.73 19.52
C GLN A 419 -18.46 -12.72 18.74
N ALA A 420 -19.64 -13.09 19.26
CA ALA A 420 -20.59 -13.93 18.52
C ALA A 420 -21.06 -13.26 17.22
N THR A 421 -21.26 -11.94 17.23
CA THR A 421 -21.59 -11.16 16.02
C THR A 421 -20.42 -11.15 15.02
N PHE A 422 -19.19 -11.03 15.49
CA PHE A 422 -17.98 -11.11 14.66
C PHE A 422 -17.90 -12.48 13.98
N LEU A 423 -18.00 -13.56 14.77
CA LEU A 423 -17.97 -14.94 14.30
C LEU A 423 -19.06 -15.22 13.25
N ARG A 424 -20.30 -14.75 13.49
CA ARG A 424 -21.38 -14.85 12.50
C ARG A 424 -20.99 -14.20 11.18
N LYS A 425 -20.45 -12.97 11.24
CA LYS A 425 -20.02 -12.26 10.03
C LYS A 425 -18.86 -12.93 9.32
N LEU A 426 -17.91 -13.49 10.06
CA LEU A 426 -16.79 -14.27 9.52
C LEU A 426 -17.30 -15.50 8.75
N LEU A 427 -18.31 -16.20 9.30
CA LEU A 427 -18.97 -17.34 8.65
C LEU A 427 -19.71 -16.92 7.37
N VAL A 428 -20.45 -15.80 7.42
CA VAL A 428 -21.16 -15.26 6.24
C VAL A 428 -20.16 -14.90 5.14
N ALA A 429 -19.14 -14.11 5.44
CA ALA A 429 -18.09 -13.73 4.48
C ALA A 429 -17.38 -14.97 3.91
N GLY A 430 -17.11 -15.98 4.76
CA GLY A 430 -16.56 -17.26 4.31
C GLY A 430 -17.46 -17.97 3.30
N MET A 431 -18.79 -17.93 3.47
CA MET A 431 -19.72 -18.49 2.50
C MET A 431 -19.76 -17.67 1.20
N GLU A 432 -19.83 -16.34 1.30
CA GLU A 432 -19.85 -15.41 0.16
C GLU A 432 -18.61 -15.57 -0.74
N LEU A 433 -17.44 -15.74 -0.12
CA LEU A 433 -16.17 -15.90 -0.82
C LEU A 433 -15.93 -17.35 -1.29
N GLY A 434 -16.81 -18.30 -0.95
CA GLY A 434 -16.61 -19.73 -1.22
C GLY A 434 -15.51 -20.38 -0.37
N GLN A 435 -15.13 -19.76 0.74
CA GLN A 435 -14.03 -20.12 1.64
C GLN A 435 -14.52 -20.58 3.03
N ARG A 436 -15.67 -21.26 3.09
CA ARG A 436 -16.30 -21.75 4.32
C ARG A 436 -15.41 -22.65 5.17
N GLU A 437 -14.57 -23.48 4.56
CA GLU A 437 -13.67 -24.36 5.30
C GLU A 437 -12.63 -23.55 6.07
N ALA A 438 -12.03 -22.54 5.42
CA ALA A 438 -11.08 -21.65 6.08
C ALA A 438 -11.71 -20.88 7.25
N ALA A 439 -12.97 -20.45 7.11
CA ALA A 439 -13.71 -19.81 8.20
C ALA A 439 -13.87 -20.77 9.41
N LEU A 440 -14.20 -22.04 9.17
CA LEU A 440 -14.31 -23.03 10.24
C LEU A 440 -12.95 -23.40 10.83
N ASP A 441 -11.91 -23.49 10.00
CA ASP A 441 -10.56 -23.84 10.44
C ASP A 441 -10.01 -22.79 11.41
N VAL A 442 -10.16 -21.48 11.12
CA VAL A 442 -9.71 -20.44 12.04
C VAL A 442 -10.53 -20.36 13.33
N ILE A 443 -11.84 -20.63 13.26
CA ILE A 443 -12.68 -20.70 14.46
C ILE A 443 -12.23 -21.86 15.36
N GLN A 444 -11.91 -23.01 14.75
CA GLN A 444 -11.40 -24.17 15.48
C GLN A 444 -10.02 -23.93 16.08
N GLU A 445 -9.12 -23.29 15.34
CA GLU A 445 -7.76 -23.00 15.78
C GLU A 445 -7.72 -22.01 16.95
N LEU A 446 -8.59 -20.99 16.92
CA LEU A 446 -8.66 -19.95 17.95
C LEU A 446 -9.67 -20.26 19.07
N LEU A 447 -10.31 -21.44 19.03
CA LEU A 447 -11.20 -21.90 20.10
C LEU A 447 -10.40 -22.14 21.38
N GLY A 448 -10.85 -21.55 22.48
CA GLY A 448 -10.14 -21.54 23.77
C GLY A 448 -9.08 -20.45 23.90
N TYR A 449 -8.75 -19.74 22.81
CA TYR A 449 -7.84 -18.59 22.79
C TYR A 449 -8.62 -17.28 22.69
N CYS A 450 -9.29 -17.05 21.55
CA CYS A 450 -10.05 -15.83 21.30
C CYS A 450 -11.54 -16.00 21.64
N TRP A 451 -12.07 -17.22 21.53
CA TRP A 451 -13.49 -17.52 21.68
C TRP A 451 -13.71 -18.78 22.52
N SER A 452 -14.81 -18.83 23.26
CA SER A 452 -15.27 -20.05 23.91
C SER A 452 -16.35 -20.75 23.09
N GLU A 453 -16.71 -21.97 23.50
CA GLU A 453 -17.84 -22.70 22.91
C GLU A 453 -19.17 -21.92 22.99
N VAL A 454 -19.29 -20.99 23.95
CA VAL A 454 -20.50 -20.16 24.10
C VAL A 454 -20.61 -19.17 22.96
N GLU A 455 -19.56 -18.38 22.67
CA GLU A 455 -19.60 -17.41 21.57
C GLU A 455 -19.74 -18.08 20.21
N VAL A 456 -19.12 -19.25 20.02
CA VAL A 456 -19.26 -20.04 18.78
C VAL A 456 -20.70 -20.52 18.60
N ARG A 457 -21.31 -21.10 19.65
CA ARG A 457 -22.72 -21.52 19.60
C ARG A 457 -23.65 -20.34 19.32
N ASP A 458 -23.46 -19.23 20.02
CA ASP A 458 -24.25 -18.00 19.84
C ASP A 458 -24.11 -17.45 18.41
N ALA A 459 -22.93 -17.55 17.79
CA ALA A 459 -22.71 -17.13 16.42
C ALA A 459 -23.53 -17.96 15.41
N PHE A 460 -23.59 -19.28 15.59
CA PHE A 460 -24.41 -20.16 14.77
C PHE A 460 -25.91 -19.93 14.99
N ASP A 461 -26.34 -19.67 16.22
CA ASP A 461 -27.73 -19.31 16.51
C ASP A 461 -28.11 -18.00 15.82
N GLN A 462 -27.26 -16.97 15.92
CA GLN A 462 -27.49 -15.71 15.23
C GLN A 462 -27.46 -15.87 13.70
N LEU A 463 -26.60 -16.74 13.16
CA LEU A 463 -26.54 -17.04 11.74
C LEU A 463 -27.87 -17.62 11.25
N ARG A 464 -28.46 -18.56 12.01
CA ARG A 464 -29.77 -19.13 11.72
C ARG A 464 -30.86 -18.05 11.72
N ASP A 465 -30.85 -17.17 12.71
CA ASP A 465 -31.86 -16.13 12.86
C ASP A 465 -31.86 -15.14 11.68
N VAL A 466 -30.68 -14.81 11.15
CA VAL A 466 -30.55 -13.87 10.01
C VAL A 466 -30.56 -14.56 8.64
N ALA A 467 -30.45 -15.89 8.58
CA ALA A 467 -30.37 -16.63 7.31
C ALA A 467 -31.59 -16.39 6.41
N GLY A 468 -32.77 -16.10 6.98
CA GLY A 468 -33.97 -15.75 6.23
C GLY A 468 -33.85 -14.44 5.45
N ASP A 469 -33.28 -13.41 6.08
CA ASP A 469 -33.12 -12.08 5.50
C ASP A 469 -31.99 -12.06 4.46
N LEU A 470 -30.93 -12.84 4.70
CA LEU A 470 -29.77 -12.93 3.80
C LEU A 470 -30.08 -13.64 2.47
N VAL A 471 -31.22 -14.31 2.31
CA VAL A 471 -31.61 -14.96 1.02
C VAL A 471 -31.68 -13.95 -0.12
N LEU A 472 -32.02 -12.70 0.19
CA LEU A 472 -32.11 -11.62 -0.80
C LEU A 472 -30.75 -11.31 -1.44
N ASP A 473 -29.69 -11.36 -0.64
CA ASP A 473 -28.32 -11.07 -1.07
C ASP A 473 -27.58 -12.35 -1.50
N LEU A 474 -27.94 -13.51 -0.93
CA LEU A 474 -27.30 -14.80 -1.11
C LEU A 474 -28.35 -15.91 -1.36
N PRO A 475 -28.72 -16.17 -2.63
CA PRO A 475 -29.86 -17.02 -2.96
C PRO A 475 -29.74 -18.48 -2.50
N TYR A 476 -28.54 -18.95 -2.16
CA TYR A 476 -28.27 -20.32 -1.70
C TYR A 476 -27.85 -20.40 -0.22
N ILE A 477 -28.01 -19.32 0.56
CA ILE A 477 -27.48 -19.27 1.94
C ILE A 477 -28.05 -20.35 2.85
N ARG A 478 -29.30 -20.79 2.66
CA ARG A 478 -29.90 -21.87 3.46
C ARG A 478 -29.17 -23.20 3.29
N GLU A 479 -28.86 -23.54 2.04
CA GLU A 479 -28.12 -24.75 1.71
C GLU A 479 -26.68 -24.66 2.22
N TRP A 480 -26.03 -23.50 2.02
CA TRP A 480 -24.67 -23.26 2.50
C TRP A 480 -24.58 -23.31 4.03
N THR A 481 -25.55 -22.74 4.74
CA THR A 481 -25.63 -22.78 6.20
C THR A 481 -25.81 -24.21 6.69
N THR A 482 -26.67 -25.01 6.05
CA THR A 482 -26.86 -26.43 6.39
C THR A 482 -25.56 -27.23 6.21
N GLN A 483 -24.86 -27.01 5.09
CA GLN A 483 -23.57 -27.63 4.81
C GLN A 483 -22.49 -27.17 5.82
N LEU A 484 -22.50 -25.90 6.18
CA LEU A 484 -21.59 -25.30 7.16
C LEU A 484 -21.80 -25.88 8.56
N VAL A 485 -23.04 -26.00 9.04
CA VAL A 485 -23.37 -26.60 10.35
C VAL A 485 -22.96 -28.08 10.37
N ALA A 486 -23.22 -28.83 9.31
CA ALA A 486 -22.78 -30.23 9.20
C ALA A 486 -21.24 -30.36 9.16
N ALA A 487 -20.54 -29.38 8.60
CA ALA A 487 -19.07 -29.33 8.63
C ALA A 487 -18.53 -28.92 10.00
N ALA A 488 -19.23 -28.02 10.71
CA ALA A 488 -18.88 -27.58 12.05
C ALA A 488 -19.09 -28.70 13.09
N GLU A 489 -20.16 -29.51 12.97
CA GLU A 489 -20.38 -30.68 13.82
C GLU A 489 -19.26 -31.72 13.67
N ARG A 490 -18.84 -32.02 12.43
CA ARG A 490 -17.72 -32.93 12.17
C ARG A 490 -16.40 -32.46 12.79
N ARG A 491 -16.24 -31.14 13.00
CA ARG A 491 -15.09 -30.52 13.65
C ARG A 491 -15.25 -30.38 15.17
N GLY A 492 -16.41 -30.75 15.73
CA GLY A 492 -16.71 -30.59 17.15
C GLY A 492 -16.98 -29.14 17.59
N LEU A 493 -17.26 -28.23 16.65
CA LEU A 493 -17.56 -26.82 16.96
C LEU A 493 -18.99 -26.60 17.44
N VAL A 494 -19.90 -27.51 17.09
CA VAL A 494 -21.31 -27.52 17.52
C VAL A 494 -21.78 -28.94 17.80
N ASP A 495 -22.66 -29.09 18.78
CA ASP A 495 -23.16 -30.39 19.23
C ASP A 495 -24.09 -31.07 18.21
N LYS A 496 -24.12 -32.40 18.21
CA LYS A 496 -25.08 -33.20 17.39
C LYS A 496 -26.54 -32.84 17.65
N ALA A 497 -26.87 -32.37 18.85
CA ALA A 497 -28.22 -31.91 19.20
C ALA A 497 -28.63 -30.67 18.39
N TYR A 498 -27.66 -29.87 17.94
CA TYR A 498 -27.89 -28.66 17.14
C TYR A 498 -28.50 -29.00 15.76
N LEU A 499 -28.10 -30.12 15.15
CA LEU A 499 -28.63 -30.61 13.86
C LEU A 499 -30.10 -31.08 13.96
N VAL A 500 -30.57 -31.45 15.15
CA VAL A 500 -31.96 -31.94 15.35
C VAL A 500 -32.95 -30.78 15.35
N HIS A 501 -32.52 -29.60 15.80
CA HIS A 501 -33.34 -28.38 15.75
C HIS A 501 -33.56 -27.88 14.31
N ASP A 502 -32.61 -28.10 13.39
CA ASP A 502 -32.69 -27.65 11.99
C ASP A 502 -33.85 -28.31 11.20
N ASN A 503 -34.15 -29.58 11.45
CA ASN A 503 -35.23 -30.29 10.78
C ASN A 503 -36.64 -29.83 11.21
N SER A 504 -36.77 -29.07 12.30
CA SER A 504 -38.07 -28.61 12.83
C SER A 504 -38.41 -27.18 12.38
N THR A 505 -37.44 -26.39 11.93
CA THR A 505 -37.60 -24.99 11.49
C THR A 505 -37.57 -24.79 9.96
N MET A 506 -37.35 -25.86 9.19
CA MET A 506 -37.31 -25.84 7.71
C MET A 506 -38.65 -26.25 7.05
N VAL A 507 -39.76 -26.34 7.80
CA VAL A 507 -41.12 -26.56 7.27
C VAL A 507 -41.88 -25.24 7.16
#